data_AF-A0A8X8XH99-F1
#
_entry.id   AF-A0A8X8XH99-F1
#
_cell.length_a   1.000
_cell.length_b   1.000
_cell.length_c   1.000
_cell.angle_alpha   90.00
_cell.angle_beta   90.00
_cell.angle_gamma   90.00
#
_symmetry.space_group_name_H-M   'P 1'
#
loop_
_entity.id
_entity.type
_entity.pdbx_description
1 polymer ?
#
loop_
_entity_poly.entity_id
_entity_poly.type
_entity_poly.pdbx_seq_one_letter_code
_entity_poly.pdbx_strand_id
1 'polypeptide(L)'
;MTCAYSCPSSLKTNSLFSSSASSFNDKPVNEAATGPVGKELFEKEQDDLLVDLIDIPKKACDRRINEFVKRARAAKIHAYIISHLKKEMPALMGKSKAQRRLMDNLEGEFEKGGLDFEKLKPKMIQAVDDMLGYDIPELLKNFRNIYD
;
A
#
# COMPACT_ATOMS: atom_id res chain seq x y z
N MET A 1 -5.30 -26.04 24.19
CA MET A 1 -6.41 -25.37 23.48
C MET A 1 -6.52 -23.95 24.01
N THR A 2 -5.52 -23.09 23.75
CA THR A 2 -5.41 -21.80 24.45
C THR A 2 -4.57 -20.75 23.69
N CYS A 3 -4.81 -20.51 22.40
CA CYS A 3 -4.09 -19.46 21.67
C CYS A 3 -4.95 -18.56 20.75
N ALA A 4 -6.26 -18.44 21.01
CA ALA A 4 -7.16 -17.64 20.17
C ALA A 4 -7.52 -16.24 20.73
N TYR A 5 -7.06 -15.84 21.92
CA TYR A 5 -7.64 -14.71 22.64
C TYR A 5 -6.71 -13.53 22.96
N SER A 6 -5.72 -13.23 22.12
CA SER A 6 -5.02 -11.94 22.26
C SER A 6 -4.61 -11.35 20.91
N CYS A 7 -5.60 -10.94 20.12
CA CYS A 7 -5.38 -9.95 19.07
C CYS A 7 -5.70 -8.57 19.66
N PRO A 8 -4.72 -7.66 19.83
CA PRO A 8 -4.97 -6.35 20.41
C PRO A 8 -5.89 -5.52 19.51
N SER A 9 -6.88 -4.85 20.13
CA SER A 9 -7.95 -4.05 19.50
C SER A 9 -7.47 -2.91 18.57
N SER A 10 -6.16 -2.69 18.47
CA SER A 10 -5.49 -1.67 17.66
C SER A 10 -5.29 -2.07 16.19
N LEU A 11 -5.42 -3.36 15.85
CA LEU A 11 -5.32 -3.87 14.47
C LEU A 11 -6.71 -3.94 13.82
N LYS A 12 -7.37 -2.79 13.64
CA LYS A 12 -8.57 -2.68 12.80
C LYS A 12 -8.16 -2.54 11.32
N THR A 13 -7.49 -3.56 10.80
CA THR A 13 -7.48 -3.82 9.36
C THR A 13 -8.50 -4.92 9.11
N ASN A 14 -9.33 -4.82 8.07
CA ASN A 14 -10.28 -5.88 7.68
C ASN A 14 -9.59 -7.20 7.25
N SER A 15 -8.29 -7.35 7.50
CA SER A 15 -7.52 -8.55 7.27
C SER A 15 -7.59 -9.44 8.51
N LEU A 16 -8.29 -10.57 8.43
CA LEU A 16 -8.17 -11.64 9.42
C LEU A 16 -6.69 -12.07 9.48
N PHE A 17 -6.09 -12.03 10.67
CA PHE A 17 -4.79 -12.67 10.90
C PHE A 17 -5.01 -14.18 10.91
N SER A 18 -4.41 -14.91 9.96
CA SER A 18 -4.42 -16.38 10.00
C SER A 18 -3.57 -16.83 11.19
N SER A 19 -4.16 -17.66 12.05
CA SER A 19 -3.47 -18.28 13.17
C SER A 19 -3.21 -19.73 12.78
N SER A 20 -2.00 -20.06 12.31
CA SER A 20 -1.61 -21.44 12.04
C SER A 20 -1.25 -22.13 13.35
N ALA A 21 -2.07 -23.08 13.79
CA ALA A 21 -1.87 -23.81 15.03
C ALA A 21 -1.14 -25.12 14.72
N SER A 22 0.15 -25.06 14.37
CA SER A 22 0.89 -26.23 13.86
C SER A 22 2.13 -26.59 14.69
N SER A 23 2.53 -27.88 14.70
CA SER A 23 3.77 -28.37 15.31
C SER A 23 4.92 -28.33 14.30
N PHE A 24 5.73 -27.27 14.32
CA PHE A 24 6.85 -27.07 13.38
C PHE A 24 8.12 -27.80 13.79
N ASN A 25 8.12 -29.13 13.78
CA ASN A 25 9.31 -29.95 14.05
C ASN A 25 9.32 -31.18 13.13
N ASP A 26 10.50 -31.73 12.81
CA ASP A 26 10.67 -32.97 11.99
C ASP A 26 10.10 -34.24 12.63
N LYS A 27 9.40 -34.13 13.76
CA LYS A 27 8.81 -35.26 14.48
C LYS A 27 7.45 -35.60 13.85
N PRO A 28 7.11 -36.88 13.69
CA PRO A 28 5.80 -37.27 13.18
C PRO A 28 4.69 -36.72 14.07
N VAL A 29 3.62 -36.24 13.46
CA VAL A 29 2.42 -35.74 14.16
C VAL A 29 1.95 -36.83 15.12
N ASN A 30 1.75 -36.48 16.40
CA ASN A 30 1.30 -37.44 17.40
C ASN A 30 -0.19 -37.74 17.15
N GLU A 31 -0.45 -38.80 16.37
CA GLU A 31 -1.77 -39.23 15.93
C GLU A 31 -2.72 -39.52 17.11
N ALA A 32 -2.18 -39.97 18.25
CA ALA A 32 -2.95 -40.23 19.47
C ALA A 32 -3.48 -38.95 20.15
N ALA A 33 -2.82 -37.80 19.93
CA ALA A 33 -3.21 -36.51 20.49
C ALA A 33 -4.05 -35.65 19.52
N THR A 34 -4.01 -35.94 18.22
CA THR A 34 -4.65 -35.13 17.17
C THR A 34 -5.92 -35.74 16.58
N GLY A 35 -6.09 -37.07 16.67
CA GLY A 35 -7.21 -37.76 16.04
C GLY A 35 -7.16 -37.70 14.49
N PRO A 36 -8.07 -38.41 13.79
CA PRO A 36 -8.01 -38.58 12.34
C PRO A 36 -8.18 -37.27 11.54
N VAL A 37 -8.98 -36.34 12.06
CA VAL A 37 -9.21 -35.02 11.44
C VAL A 37 -8.07 -34.05 11.72
N GLY A 38 -7.40 -34.18 12.87
CA GLY A 38 -6.32 -33.29 13.25
C GLY A 38 -5.14 -33.40 12.30
N LYS A 39 -4.70 -34.62 11.99
CA LYS A 39 -3.54 -34.84 11.10
C LYS A 39 -3.67 -34.13 9.75
N GLU A 40 -4.82 -34.29 9.08
CA GLU A 40 -5.11 -33.65 7.80
C GLU A 40 -5.12 -32.12 7.90
N LEU A 41 -5.69 -31.56 8.98
CA LEU A 41 -5.71 -30.11 9.21
C LEU A 41 -4.30 -29.55 9.48
N PHE A 42 -3.49 -30.26 10.27
CA PHE A 42 -2.10 -29.88 10.59
C PHE A 42 -1.18 -29.94 9.37
N GLU A 43 -1.34 -30.94 8.52
CA GLU A 43 -0.59 -31.07 7.26
C GLU A 43 -0.98 -29.93 6.30
N LYS A 44 -2.28 -29.67 6.14
CA LYS A 44 -2.77 -28.57 5.32
C LYS A 44 -2.30 -27.18 5.80
N GLU A 45 -2.34 -26.90 7.10
CA GLU A 45 -1.83 -25.63 7.64
C GLU A 45 -0.31 -25.46 7.44
N GLN A 46 0.45 -26.56 7.48
CA GLN A 46 1.89 -26.53 7.19
C GLN A 46 2.15 -26.26 5.71
N ASP A 47 1.42 -26.92 4.81
CA ASP A 47 1.52 -26.69 3.37
C ASP A 47 1.15 -25.24 3.02
N ASP A 48 0.05 -24.72 3.56
CA ASP A 48 -0.37 -23.33 3.39
C ASP A 48 0.73 -22.35 3.86
N LEU A 49 1.36 -22.62 5.01
CA LEU A 49 2.45 -21.79 5.51
C LEU A 49 3.71 -21.88 4.63
N LEU A 50 4.05 -23.07 4.13
CA LEU A 50 5.20 -23.26 3.25
C LEU A 50 5.03 -22.50 1.94
N VAL A 51 3.83 -22.52 1.35
CA VAL A 51 3.50 -21.68 0.19
C VAL A 51 3.68 -20.20 0.52
N ASP A 52 3.15 -19.75 1.67
CA ASP A 52 3.28 -18.37 2.09
C ASP A 52 4.74 -17.95 2.29
N LEU A 53 5.57 -18.81 2.89
CA LEU A 53 7.01 -18.61 3.09
C LEU A 53 7.76 -18.49 1.77
N ILE A 54 7.46 -19.37 0.80
CA ILE A 54 8.05 -19.35 -0.54
C ILE A 54 7.67 -18.07 -1.29
N ASP A 55 6.46 -17.56 -1.07
CA ASP A 55 5.96 -16.33 -1.70
C ASP A 55 6.41 -15.03 -1.03
N ILE A 56 7.05 -15.08 0.16
CA ILE A 56 7.52 -13.88 0.87
C ILE A 56 8.32 -12.92 -0.04
N PRO A 57 9.31 -13.39 -0.84
CA PRO A 57 10.09 -12.50 -1.69
C PRO A 57 9.23 -11.80 -2.76
N LYS A 58 8.28 -12.53 -3.38
CA LYS A 58 7.34 -11.96 -4.36
C LYS A 58 6.44 -10.91 -3.71
N LYS A 59 5.78 -11.28 -2.59
CA LYS A 59 4.89 -10.39 -1.82
C LYS A 59 5.61 -9.15 -1.30
N ALA A 60 6.87 -9.27 -0.90
CA ALA A 60 7.69 -8.14 -0.48
C ALA A 60 7.98 -7.17 -1.64
N CYS A 61 8.27 -7.69 -2.84
CA CYS A 61 8.46 -6.88 -4.04
C CYS A 61 7.18 -6.12 -4.42
N ASP A 62 6.04 -6.81 -4.51
CA ASP A 62 4.73 -6.23 -4.82
C ASP A 62 4.37 -5.12 -3.82
N ARG A 63 4.61 -5.35 -2.54
CA ARG A 63 4.38 -4.35 -1.49
C ARG A 63 5.20 -3.09 -1.72
N ARG A 64 6.49 -3.22 -2.07
CA ARG A 64 7.37 -2.07 -2.33
C ARG A 64 6.92 -1.27 -3.55
N ILE A 65 6.50 -1.96 -4.62
CA ILE A 65 5.98 -1.31 -5.83
C ILE A 65 4.68 -0.56 -5.52
N ASN A 66 3.76 -1.17 -4.78
CA ASN A 66 2.51 -0.53 -4.39
C ASN A 66 2.75 0.73 -3.53
N GLU A 67 3.67 0.66 -2.56
CA GLU A 67 4.04 1.83 -1.76
C GLU A 67 4.68 2.94 -2.61
N PHE A 68 5.53 2.59 -3.57
CA PHE A 68 6.08 3.55 -4.52
C PHE A 68 4.98 4.22 -5.36
N VAL A 69 4.07 3.43 -5.93
CA VAL A 69 2.93 3.91 -6.72
C VAL A 69 2.04 4.88 -5.92
N LYS A 70 1.72 4.53 -4.66
CA LYS A 70 0.96 5.42 -3.76
C LYS A 70 1.69 6.74 -3.54
N ARG A 71 3.00 6.70 -3.29
CA ARG A 71 3.83 7.90 -3.09
C ARG A 71 3.91 8.76 -4.33
N ALA A 72 4.06 8.17 -5.52
CA ALA A 72 4.08 8.90 -6.79
C ALA A 72 2.77 9.66 -7.02
N ARG A 73 1.62 9.00 -6.79
CA ARG A 73 0.30 9.66 -6.87
C ARG A 73 0.14 10.79 -5.86
N ALA A 74 0.55 10.56 -4.61
CA ALA A 74 0.51 11.60 -3.58
C ALA A 74 1.39 12.79 -3.95
N ALA A 75 2.62 12.55 -4.43
CA ALA A 75 3.53 13.61 -4.88
C ALA A 75 2.94 14.43 -6.04
N LYS A 76 2.30 13.76 -7.02
CA LYS A 76 1.58 14.42 -8.11
C LYS A 76 0.46 15.33 -7.58
N ILE A 77 -0.38 14.83 -6.68
CA ILE A 77 -1.46 15.62 -6.03
C ILE A 77 -0.87 16.81 -5.25
N HIS A 78 0.17 16.59 -4.44
CA HIS A 78 0.84 17.66 -3.70
C HIS A 78 1.40 18.74 -4.61
N ALA A 79 2.00 18.36 -5.74
CA ALA A 79 2.51 19.30 -6.71
C ALA A 79 1.39 20.19 -7.30
N TYR A 80 0.21 19.63 -7.56
CA TYR A 80 -0.95 20.40 -8.00
C TYR A 80 -1.46 21.36 -6.94
N ILE A 81 -1.61 20.89 -5.69
CA ILE A 81 -2.05 21.73 -4.57
C ILE A 81 -1.09 22.91 -4.41
N ILE A 82 0.22 22.65 -4.32
CA ILE A 82 1.23 23.70 -4.16
C ILE A 82 1.22 24.66 -5.35
N SER A 83 1.07 24.14 -6.57
CA SER A 83 1.00 24.98 -7.76
C SER A 83 -0.24 25.87 -7.78
N HIS A 84 -1.38 25.37 -7.31
CA HIS A 84 -2.61 26.15 -7.22
C HIS A 84 -2.45 27.26 -6.17
N LEU A 85 -2.04 26.91 -4.95
CA LEU A 85 -1.81 27.88 -3.87
C LEU A 85 -0.78 28.95 -4.24
N LYS A 86 0.27 28.58 -4.99
CA LYS A 86 1.28 29.54 -5.46
C LYS A 86 0.70 30.57 -6.43
N LYS A 87 -0.31 30.22 -7.24
CA LYS A 87 -0.99 31.18 -8.13
C LYS A 87 -1.80 32.20 -7.34
N GLU A 88 -2.43 31.77 -6.24
CA GLU A 88 -3.24 32.63 -5.37
C GLU A 88 -2.41 33.54 -4.44
N MET A 89 -1.09 33.33 -4.38
CA MET A 89 -0.19 34.14 -3.57
C MET A 89 0.16 35.48 -4.26
N PRO A 90 0.12 36.61 -3.55
CA PRO A 90 0.52 37.91 -4.10
C PRO A 90 2.03 37.97 -4.35
N ALA A 91 2.43 38.55 -5.49
CA ALA A 91 3.83 38.61 -5.89
C ALA A 91 4.68 39.58 -5.04
N LEU A 92 4.11 40.73 -4.65
CA LEU A 92 4.85 41.86 -4.08
C LEU A 92 4.70 42.02 -2.56
N MET A 93 3.48 42.18 -2.03
CA MET A 93 3.25 42.47 -0.61
C MET A 93 2.07 41.66 -0.04
N GLY A 94 2.09 41.35 1.26
CA GLY A 94 0.98 40.68 1.95
C GLY A 94 1.02 39.14 1.92
N LYS A 95 2.15 38.52 1.55
CA LYS A 95 2.32 37.06 1.43
C LYS A 95 1.86 36.29 2.66
N SER A 96 2.26 36.69 3.87
CA SER A 96 1.88 35.98 5.10
C SER A 96 0.37 36.05 5.39
N LYS A 97 -0.26 37.19 5.10
CA LYS A 97 -1.71 37.37 5.28
C LYS A 97 -2.49 36.55 4.25
N ALA A 98 -2.03 36.52 3.00
CA ALA A 98 -2.61 35.71 1.94
C ALA A 98 -2.45 34.20 2.21
N GLN A 99 -1.26 33.76 2.64
CA GLN A 99 -1.01 32.37 3.00
C GLN A 99 -1.95 31.91 4.13
N ARG A 100 -2.14 32.72 5.17
CA ARG A 100 -3.05 32.39 6.28
C ARG A 100 -4.50 32.27 5.78
N ARG A 101 -4.96 33.24 4.98
CA ARG A 101 -6.29 33.20 4.35
C ARG A 101 -6.50 31.95 3.50
N LEU A 102 -5.49 31.54 2.72
CA LEU A 102 -5.56 30.33 1.89
C LEU A 102 -5.57 29.05 2.74
N MET A 103 -4.81 29.01 3.83
CA MET A 103 -4.83 27.89 4.76
C MET A 103 -6.17 27.78 5.50
N ASP A 104 -6.76 28.91 5.89
CA ASP A 104 -8.04 28.96 6.61
C ASP A 104 -9.24 28.63 5.68
N ASN A 105 -9.08 28.79 4.35
CA ASN A 105 -10.13 28.55 3.35
C ASN A 105 -9.77 27.42 2.36
N LEU A 106 -8.95 26.45 2.76
CA LEU A 106 -8.38 25.47 1.83
C LEU A 106 -9.46 24.66 1.08
N GLU A 107 -10.55 24.30 1.76
CA GLU A 107 -11.70 23.60 1.18
C GLU A 107 -12.36 24.41 0.05
N GLY A 108 -12.67 25.69 0.32
CA GLY A 108 -13.23 26.59 -0.68
C GLY A 108 -12.29 26.87 -1.85
N GLU A 109 -10.96 26.79 -1.68
CA GLU A 109 -10.01 26.88 -2.80
C GLU A 109 -10.07 25.63 -3.70
N PHE A 110 -10.29 24.44 -3.14
CA PHE A 110 -10.45 23.22 -3.93
C PHE A 110 -11.80 23.15 -4.67
N GLU A 111 -12.86 23.74 -4.12
CA GLU A 111 -14.20 23.79 -4.74
C GLU A 111 -14.29 24.77 -5.91
N LYS A 112 -13.59 25.92 -5.84
CA LYS A 112 -13.72 27.01 -6.82
C LYS A 112 -13.23 26.68 -8.23
N GLY A 113 -12.23 25.82 -8.38
CA GLY A 113 -11.59 25.59 -9.69
C GLY A 113 -11.34 24.14 -10.04
N GLY A 114 -11.57 23.20 -9.12
CA GLY A 114 -10.82 21.95 -9.16
C GLY A 114 -9.31 22.22 -9.16
N LEU A 115 -8.50 21.18 -9.03
CA LEU A 115 -7.07 21.36 -9.25
C LEU A 115 -6.85 21.59 -10.74
N ASP A 116 -6.53 22.82 -11.17
CA ASP A 116 -6.14 23.12 -12.56
C ASP A 116 -4.92 22.27 -12.97
N PHE A 117 -5.18 21.12 -13.58
CA PHE A 117 -4.16 20.10 -13.88
C PHE A 117 -3.24 20.49 -15.05
N GLU A 118 -3.58 21.53 -15.82
CA GLU A 118 -2.91 21.86 -17.10
C GLU A 118 -1.60 22.65 -16.97
N LYS A 119 -1.33 23.30 -15.83
CA LYS A 119 -0.25 24.32 -15.75
C LYS A 119 1.03 23.88 -15.03
N LEU A 120 1.08 22.67 -14.48
CA LEU A 120 2.35 22.11 -14.01
C LEU A 120 3.17 21.64 -15.22
N LYS A 121 4.51 21.76 -15.21
CA LYS A 121 5.39 21.37 -16.34
C LYS A 121 4.90 20.04 -16.96
N PRO A 122 4.23 20.06 -18.12
CA PRO A 122 3.42 18.92 -18.56
C PRO A 122 4.28 17.69 -18.80
N LYS A 123 5.55 17.89 -19.20
CA LYS A 123 6.55 16.83 -19.36
C LYS A 123 6.81 16.02 -18.07
N MET A 124 6.84 16.67 -16.90
CA MET A 124 7.11 15.97 -15.63
C MET A 124 5.89 15.18 -15.16
N ILE A 125 4.69 15.74 -15.32
CA ILE A 125 3.44 15.05 -15.02
C ILE A 125 3.26 13.86 -15.95
N GLN A 126 3.45 14.08 -17.26
CA GLN A 126 3.35 13.05 -18.26
C GLN A 126 4.33 11.91 -17.99
N ALA A 127 5.58 12.21 -17.60
CA ALA A 127 6.53 11.16 -17.21
C ALA A 127 6.06 10.34 -16.01
N VAL A 128 5.41 10.95 -15.01
CA VAL A 128 4.82 10.21 -13.88
C VAL A 128 3.64 9.36 -14.35
N ASP A 129 2.81 9.88 -15.25
CA ASP A 129 1.65 9.15 -15.79
C ASP A 129 2.06 7.99 -16.68
N ASP A 130 3.07 8.17 -17.53
CA ASP A 130 3.64 7.13 -18.38
C ASP A 130 4.26 6.03 -17.53
N MET A 131 5.03 6.41 -16.50
CA MET A 131 5.61 5.46 -15.55
C MET A 131 4.53 4.65 -14.82
N LEU A 132 3.45 5.30 -14.38
CA LEU A 132 2.34 4.63 -13.70
C LEU A 132 1.50 3.76 -14.65
N GLY A 133 1.35 4.17 -15.91
CA GLY A 133 0.47 3.55 -16.90
C GLY A 133 1.11 2.43 -17.72
N TYR A 134 2.43 2.50 -17.95
CA TYR A 134 3.14 1.58 -18.84
C TYR A 134 4.32 0.92 -18.13
N ASP A 135 5.27 1.70 -17.60
CA ASP A 135 6.53 1.16 -17.08
C ASP A 135 6.33 0.20 -15.88
N ILE A 136 5.52 0.61 -14.90
CA ILE A 136 5.28 -0.23 -13.70
C ILE A 136 4.52 -1.51 -14.06
N PRO A 137 3.42 -1.48 -14.83
CA PRO A 137 2.77 -2.70 -15.30
C PRO A 137 3.69 -3.62 -16.11
N GLU A 138 4.55 -3.09 -16.97
CA GLU A 138 5.52 -3.86 -17.75
C GLU A 138 6.57 -4.52 -16.85
N LEU A 139 7.12 -3.76 -15.89
CA LEU A 139 8.06 -4.28 -14.90
C LEU A 139 7.46 -5.42 -14.07
N LEU A 140 6.19 -5.29 -13.66
CA LEU A 140 5.49 -6.32 -12.90
C LEU A 140 5.25 -7.61 -13.70
N LYS A 141 5.04 -7.52 -15.02
CA LYS A 141 4.94 -8.71 -15.88
C LYS A 141 6.27 -9.48 -15.91
N ASN A 142 7.39 -8.77 -15.99
CA ASN A 142 8.71 -9.38 -15.98
C ASN A 142 9.04 -10.02 -14.63
N PHE A 143 8.69 -9.38 -13.51
CA PHE A 143 8.93 -9.95 -12.18
C PHE A 143 8.13 -11.23 -11.91
N ARG A 144 6.87 -11.31 -12.34
CA ARG A 144 6.05 -12.52 -12.16
C ARG A 144 6.67 -13.73 -12.88
N ASN A 145 7.12 -13.53 -14.12
CA ASN A 145 7.78 -14.57 -14.91
C ASN A 145 9.09 -15.12 -14.31
N ILE A 146 9.76 -14.41 -13.39
CA ILE A 146 11.06 -14.85 -12.83
C ILE A 146 10.90 -15.90 -11.72
N TYR A 147 9.73 -15.95 -11.09
CA TYR A 147 9.48 -16.85 -9.97
C TYR A 147 8.38 -17.90 -10.25
N ASP A 148 7.96 -18.01 -11.51
CA ASP A 148 7.13 -19.11 -12.02
C ASP A 148 8.03 -20.25 -12.52
#